data_AF-Q9RTL9-F1
#
_entry.id   AF-Q9RTL9-F1
#
_cell.length_a   1.000
_cell.length_b   1.000
_cell.length_c   1.000
_cell.angle_alpha   90.00
_cell.angle_beta   90.00
_cell.angle_gamma   90.00
#
_symmetry.space_group_name_H-M   'P 1'
#
loop_
_entity.id
_entity.type
_entity.pdbx_description
1 polymer ?
#
loop_
_entity_poly.entity_id
_entity_poly.type
_entity_poly.pdbx_seq_one_letter_code
_entity_poly.pdbx_strand_id
1 'polypeptide(L)'
;MVFEGLPGGQVGQAAHGGRIRRCCQGRAALLWTMQNTRRGVKERAAVLAACLLGGAVLAQSVGAQGVGMSSNWFDIKETRSQCLQRATAAVKAAGFTANFEVVGGSGIFADNEEYSVNFRCVTEKKMALVFVAGPDSDLADEYVGEISLGYAGK
;
A
#
# COMPACT_ATOMS: atom_id res chain seq x y z
N MET A 1 -15.39 18.56 28.31
CA MET A 1 -16.46 18.48 27.30
C MET A 1 -16.17 17.26 26.45
N VAL A 2 -17.07 16.29 26.51
CA VAL A 2 -17.05 15.05 25.73
C VAL A 2 -17.86 15.31 24.46
N PHE A 3 -17.33 14.93 23.31
CA PHE A 3 -18.08 14.78 22.04
C PHE A 3 -17.46 13.55 21.36
N GLU A 4 -18.02 12.36 21.51
CA GLU A 4 -19.11 11.78 20.69
C GLU A 4 -18.86 11.96 19.19
N GLY A 5 -18.45 10.85 18.55
CA GLY A 5 -18.20 10.74 17.12
C GLY A 5 -19.46 10.58 16.28
N LEU A 6 -19.29 10.50 14.96
CA LEU A 6 -20.27 10.09 13.93
C LEU A 6 -19.53 10.01 12.56
N PRO A 7 -20.07 9.31 11.53
CA PRO A 7 -19.46 8.10 10.97
C PRO A 7 -19.07 8.23 9.48
N GLY A 8 -18.31 7.23 9.02
CA GLY A 8 -17.82 7.08 7.65
C GLY A 8 -18.91 6.97 6.58
N GLY A 9 -18.67 7.64 5.45
CA GLY A 9 -19.46 7.54 4.23
C GLY A 9 -18.82 6.56 3.25
N GLN A 10 -19.53 5.48 2.94
CA GLN A 10 -19.25 4.61 1.80
C GLN A 10 -19.67 5.29 0.50
N VAL A 11 -18.81 5.28 -0.52
CA VAL A 11 -19.21 5.70 -1.88
C VAL A 11 -18.80 4.64 -2.91
N GLY A 12 -19.81 3.88 -3.33
CA GLY A 12 -20.13 3.52 -4.72
C GLY A 12 -19.03 3.02 -5.66
N GLN A 13 -19.06 1.71 -5.92
CA GLN A 13 -18.41 1.06 -7.06
C GLN A 13 -19.09 1.45 -8.38
N ALA A 14 -18.29 1.87 -9.38
CA ALA A 14 -18.70 1.94 -10.77
C ALA A 14 -17.69 1.18 -11.64
N ALA A 15 -18.19 0.13 -12.30
CA ALA A 15 -17.46 -0.74 -13.19
C ALA A 15 -17.29 -0.09 -14.58
N HIS A 16 -16.08 -0.07 -15.12
CA HIS A 16 -15.85 0.02 -16.56
C HIS A 16 -14.68 -0.88 -16.97
N GLY A 17 -15.00 -1.83 -17.84
CA GLY A 17 -14.08 -2.83 -18.36
C GLY A 17 -13.08 -2.25 -19.36
N GLY A 18 -11.82 -2.67 -19.21
CA GLY A 18 -10.73 -2.39 -20.14
C GLY A 18 -9.84 -3.62 -20.29
N ARG A 19 -9.90 -4.25 -21.47
CA ARG A 19 -9.17 -5.46 -21.85
C ARG A 19 -7.69 -5.14 -22.09
N ILE A 20 -6.78 -5.62 -21.25
CA ILE A 20 -5.33 -5.53 -21.51
C ILE A 20 -4.73 -6.93 -21.69
N ARG A 21 -4.10 -7.11 -22.86
CA ARG A 21 -3.48 -8.34 -23.37
C ARG A 21 -2.22 -8.67 -22.57
N ARG A 22 -2.11 -9.93 -22.11
CA ARG A 22 -0.88 -10.49 -21.53
C ARG A 22 0.08 -10.90 -22.65
N CYS A 23 1.23 -10.25 -22.73
CA CYS A 23 2.43 -10.78 -23.36
C CYS A 23 3.48 -10.94 -22.26
N CYS A 24 3.65 -12.15 -21.74
CA CYS A 24 4.89 -12.58 -21.11
C CYS A 24 5.18 -14.02 -21.55
N GLN A 25 5.92 -14.13 -22.66
CA GLN A 25 6.83 -15.24 -22.95
C GLN A 25 7.74 -15.43 -21.72
N GLY A 26 8.02 -16.63 -21.21
CA GLY A 26 8.46 -17.81 -21.93
C GLY A 26 9.97 -17.96 -21.78
N ARG A 27 10.46 -18.31 -20.57
CA ARG A 27 11.85 -18.74 -20.36
C ARG A 27 11.90 -20.27 -20.39
N ALA A 28 12.32 -20.78 -21.55
CA ALA A 28 12.77 -22.15 -21.69
C ALA A 28 14.16 -22.30 -21.06
N ALA A 29 14.29 -23.21 -20.10
CA ALA A 29 15.58 -23.69 -19.63
C ALA A 29 15.65 -25.19 -19.86
N LEU A 30 16.62 -25.55 -20.71
CA LEU A 30 17.05 -26.89 -21.06
C LEU A 30 17.15 -27.82 -19.86
N LEU A 31 16.61 -29.03 -19.99
CA LEU A 31 17.14 -30.22 -19.33
C LEU A 31 17.22 -31.35 -20.33
N TRP A 32 18.46 -31.65 -20.65
CA TRP A 32 18.94 -32.75 -21.46
C TRP A 32 18.90 -34.01 -20.59
N THR A 33 18.29 -35.09 -21.07
CA THR A 33 18.80 -36.46 -20.89
C THR A 33 18.07 -37.38 -21.85
N MET A 34 18.80 -37.76 -22.90
CA MET A 34 18.51 -38.97 -23.66
C MET A 34 18.62 -40.19 -22.75
N GLN A 35 17.67 -41.13 -22.82
CA GLN A 35 18.00 -42.55 -22.76
C GLN A 35 16.86 -43.43 -23.33
N ASN A 36 17.08 -43.78 -24.59
CA ASN A 36 16.81 -45.05 -25.25
C ASN A 36 16.21 -46.17 -24.39
N THR A 37 14.96 -46.58 -24.67
CA THR A 37 14.60 -48.00 -24.59
C THR A 37 13.53 -48.33 -25.62
N ARG A 38 13.96 -48.96 -26.72
CA ARG A 38 13.10 -49.73 -27.61
C ARG A 38 12.48 -50.88 -26.81
N ARG A 39 11.15 -51.00 -26.79
CA ARG A 39 10.42 -52.27 -26.60
C ARG A 39 8.93 -52.08 -26.87
N GLY A 40 8.38 -52.94 -27.73
CA GLY A 40 6.98 -53.36 -27.63
C GLY A 40 5.96 -52.51 -28.37
N VAL A 41 5.89 -52.69 -29.70
CA VAL A 41 4.63 -52.52 -30.43
C VAL A 41 3.70 -53.66 -30.01
N LYS A 42 2.63 -53.33 -29.28
CA LYS A 42 1.29 -53.95 -29.22
C LYS A 42 0.71 -53.77 -27.81
N GLU A 43 -0.61 -53.53 -27.79
CA GLU A 43 -1.48 -53.50 -26.62
C GLU A 43 -1.40 -52.25 -25.74
N ARG A 44 -2.33 -51.33 -25.99
CA ARG A 44 -3.42 -50.98 -25.06
C ARG A 44 -4.16 -49.75 -25.60
N ALA A 45 -5.08 -50.01 -26.51
CA ALA A 45 -6.23 -49.15 -26.69
C ALA A 45 -7.05 -49.20 -25.39
N ALA A 46 -6.85 -48.25 -24.49
CA ALA A 46 -7.79 -47.89 -23.41
C ALA A 46 -7.11 -46.94 -22.41
N VAL A 47 -6.74 -45.72 -22.81
CA VAL A 47 -6.62 -44.59 -21.85
C VAL A 47 -7.01 -43.31 -22.56
N LEU A 48 -8.28 -43.20 -22.97
CA LEU A 48 -8.86 -41.97 -23.55
C LEU A 48 -10.01 -41.40 -22.70
N ALA A 49 -10.06 -41.74 -21.42
CA ALA A 49 -11.17 -41.33 -20.54
C ALA A 49 -10.70 -41.08 -19.10
N ALA A 50 -9.87 -40.07 -18.85
CA ALA A 50 -9.53 -39.67 -17.48
C ALA A 50 -8.95 -38.25 -17.35
N CYS A 51 -9.49 -37.22 -18.01
CA CYS A 51 -9.04 -35.83 -17.78
C CYS A 51 -10.17 -34.77 -17.84
N LEU A 52 -11.43 -35.14 -17.54
CA LEU A 52 -12.56 -34.18 -17.59
C LEU A 52 -13.15 -33.83 -16.20
N LEU A 53 -12.49 -34.17 -15.09
CA LEU A 53 -13.06 -33.98 -13.73
C LEU A 53 -12.15 -33.28 -12.71
N GLY A 54 -11.03 -32.67 -13.11
CA GLY A 54 -10.09 -32.07 -12.17
C GLY A 54 -9.66 -30.66 -12.57
N GLY A 55 -10.41 -29.63 -12.20
CA GLY A 55 -9.95 -28.27 -12.44
C GLY A 55 -10.98 -27.16 -12.24
N ALA A 56 -11.81 -27.24 -11.20
CA ALA A 56 -12.45 -26.01 -10.70
C ALA A 56 -11.38 -25.17 -10.01
N VAL A 57 -10.61 -24.40 -10.80
CA VAL A 57 -9.75 -23.34 -10.26
C VAL A 57 -10.70 -22.31 -9.67
N LEU A 58 -10.86 -22.33 -8.35
CA LEU A 58 -11.50 -21.24 -7.62
C LEU A 58 -10.67 -19.99 -7.91
N ALA A 59 -11.16 -19.15 -8.82
CA ALA A 59 -10.63 -17.82 -9.03
C ALA A 59 -10.85 -17.05 -7.73
N GLN A 60 -9.85 -17.07 -6.86
CA GLN A 60 -9.84 -16.20 -5.69
C GLN A 60 -9.85 -14.78 -6.23
N SER A 61 -10.95 -14.08 -6.03
CA SER A 61 -11.01 -12.64 -6.23
C SER A 61 -10.03 -12.05 -5.22
N VAL A 62 -8.82 -11.72 -5.69
CA VAL A 62 -7.96 -10.76 -4.99
C VAL A 62 -8.77 -9.46 -5.02
N GLY A 63 -9.49 -9.19 -3.93
CA GLY A 63 -10.15 -7.90 -3.76
C GLY A 63 -9.07 -6.85 -3.92
N ALA A 64 -9.33 -5.81 -4.72
CA ALA A 64 -8.45 -4.65 -4.74
C ALA A 64 -8.37 -4.12 -3.31
N GLN A 65 -7.26 -4.39 -2.63
CA GLN A 65 -6.96 -3.80 -1.34
C GLN A 65 -6.84 -2.31 -1.61
N GLY A 66 -7.86 -1.55 -1.23
CA GLY A 66 -7.80 -0.10 -1.29
C GLY A 66 -6.64 0.37 -0.42
N VAL A 67 -5.91 1.38 -0.87
CA VAL A 67 -4.92 2.05 -0.03
C VAL A 67 -5.64 2.64 1.19
N GLY A 68 -5.11 2.33 2.38
CA GLY A 68 -5.50 2.97 3.63
C GLY A 68 -4.88 4.36 3.72
N MET A 69 -5.63 5.31 4.28
CA MET A 69 -5.13 6.63 4.59
C MET A 69 -5.63 7.03 5.97
N SER A 70 -4.70 7.49 6.80
CA SER A 70 -4.98 8.09 8.09
C SER A 70 -4.62 9.56 8.09
N SER A 71 -5.26 10.33 8.96
CA SER A 71 -4.92 11.74 9.14
C SER A 71 -5.20 12.23 10.55
N ASN A 72 -4.47 13.25 10.96
CA ASN A 72 -4.76 14.02 12.15
C ASN A 72 -4.49 15.50 11.89
N TRP A 73 -5.19 16.37 12.61
CA TRP A 73 -4.89 17.79 12.65
C TRP A 73 -4.89 18.29 14.09
N PHE A 74 -4.07 19.29 14.35
CA PHE A 74 -3.98 19.88 15.69
C PHE A 74 -3.62 21.36 15.60
N ASP A 75 -4.02 22.10 16.65
CA ASP A 75 -3.72 23.51 16.78
C ASP A 75 -2.23 23.72 17.05
N ILE A 76 -1.66 24.73 16.40
CA ILE A 76 -0.27 25.15 16.55
C ILE A 76 -0.21 26.61 16.97
N LYS A 77 0.77 26.94 17.82
CA LYS A 77 1.02 28.33 18.28
C LYS A 77 2.37 28.85 17.79
N GLU A 78 3.20 27.95 17.26
CA GLU A 78 4.53 28.25 16.78
C GLU A 78 4.54 28.93 15.39
N THR A 79 5.70 29.49 15.06
CA THR A 79 5.97 30.01 13.72
C THR A 79 6.12 28.88 12.70
N ARG A 80 6.10 29.22 11.41
CA ARG A 80 6.21 28.22 10.33
C ARG A 80 7.52 27.43 10.40
N SER A 81 8.63 28.11 10.68
CA SER A 81 9.95 27.47 10.80
C SER A 81 10.03 26.52 11.99
N GLN A 82 9.47 26.93 13.13
CA GLN A 82 9.39 26.09 14.33
C GLN A 82 8.50 24.87 14.10
N CYS A 83 7.35 25.05 13.45
CA CYS A 83 6.47 23.93 13.08
C CYS A 83 7.20 22.94 12.17
N LEU A 84 7.86 23.42 11.11
CA LEU A 84 8.62 22.55 10.20
C LEU A 84 9.78 21.83 10.89
N GLN A 85 10.49 22.50 11.80
CA GLN A 85 11.59 21.88 12.53
C GLN A 85 11.09 20.73 13.42
N ARG A 86 9.99 20.95 14.15
CA ARG A 86 9.37 19.93 15.00
C ARG A 86 8.79 18.79 14.17
N ALA A 87 8.07 19.12 13.11
CA ALA A 87 7.52 18.13 12.18
C ALA A 87 8.61 17.29 11.52
N THR A 88 9.73 17.91 11.12
CA THR A 88 10.89 17.18 10.56
C THR A 88 11.46 16.19 11.55
N ALA A 89 11.60 16.57 12.82
CA ALA A 89 12.09 15.67 13.85
C ALA A 89 11.11 14.50 14.06
N ALA A 90 9.81 14.78 14.18
CA ALA A 90 8.79 13.77 14.39
C ALA A 90 8.66 12.79 13.22
N VAL A 91 8.59 13.30 11.99
CA VAL A 91 8.50 12.49 10.76
C VAL A 91 9.71 11.56 10.63
N LYS A 92 10.93 12.06 10.89
CA LYS A 92 12.15 11.24 10.83
C LYS A 92 12.24 10.23 11.97
N ALA A 93 11.74 10.57 13.16
CA ALA A 93 11.69 9.65 14.29
C ALA A 93 10.78 8.45 13.98
N ALA A 94 9.67 8.68 13.27
CA ALA A 94 8.76 7.65 12.77
C ALA A 94 9.28 6.88 11.53
N GLY A 95 10.57 7.02 11.18
CA GLY A 95 11.22 6.25 10.12
C GLY A 95 11.09 6.81 8.69
N PHE A 96 10.26 7.83 8.47
CA PHE A 96 10.07 8.44 7.14
C PHE A 96 11.29 9.28 6.73
N THR A 97 12.23 8.63 6.05
CA THR A 97 13.54 9.19 5.69
C THR A 97 13.86 9.09 4.21
N ALA A 98 13.16 8.24 3.46
CA ALA A 98 13.29 8.15 2.00
C ALA A 98 12.51 9.27 1.32
N ASN A 99 12.99 9.73 0.15
CA ASN A 99 12.36 10.81 -0.64
C ASN A 99 11.92 12.03 0.18
N PHE A 100 12.71 12.37 1.21
CA PHE A 100 12.37 13.43 2.14
C PHE A 100 12.52 14.81 1.48
N GLU A 101 11.42 15.55 1.38
CA GLU A 101 11.35 16.85 0.74
C GLU A 101 10.55 17.84 1.57
N VAL A 102 11.04 19.08 1.65
CA VAL A 102 10.26 20.20 2.18
C VAL A 102 9.50 20.85 1.03
N VAL A 103 8.18 20.66 1.00
CA VAL A 103 7.31 21.08 -0.10
C VAL A 103 6.72 22.46 0.18
N GLY A 104 7.00 23.42 -0.71
CA GLY A 104 6.43 24.78 -0.66
C GLY A 104 6.75 25.54 0.63
N GLY A 105 7.88 25.23 1.28
CA GLY A 105 8.35 25.90 2.50
C GLY A 105 7.41 25.80 3.71
N SER A 106 6.43 24.90 3.67
CA SER A 106 5.37 24.77 4.69
C SER A 106 4.90 23.33 4.88
N GLY A 107 5.42 22.37 4.12
CA GLY A 107 5.11 20.95 4.33
C GLY A 107 6.31 20.05 4.14
N ILE A 108 6.12 18.79 4.48
CA ILE A 108 7.09 17.71 4.38
C ILE A 108 6.40 16.58 3.62
N PHE A 109 7.11 16.01 2.65
CA PHE A 109 6.80 14.73 2.05
C PHE A 109 7.96 13.78 2.33
N ALA A 110 7.67 12.53 2.66
CA ALA A 110 8.69 11.50 2.84
C ALA A 110 8.05 10.12 2.76
N ASP A 111 8.88 9.10 2.55
CA ASP A 111 8.48 7.71 2.46
C ASP A 111 9.14 6.86 3.56
N ASN A 112 8.41 5.84 3.99
CA ASN A 112 8.86 4.73 4.82
C ASN A 112 8.32 3.43 4.18
N GLU A 113 9.17 2.73 3.44
CA GLU A 113 8.81 1.51 2.68
C GLU A 113 7.62 1.74 1.75
N GLU A 114 6.46 1.14 2.03
CA GLU A 114 5.21 1.24 1.26
C GLU A 114 4.29 2.37 1.74
N TYR A 115 4.74 3.17 2.72
CA TYR A 115 4.00 4.28 3.29
C TYR A 115 4.59 5.62 2.87
N SER A 116 3.71 6.57 2.60
CA SER A 116 4.07 7.97 2.34
C SER A 116 3.40 8.87 3.37
N VAL A 117 4.14 9.87 3.84
CA VAL A 117 3.63 10.90 4.75
C VAL A 117 3.59 12.25 4.07
N ASN A 118 2.53 13.01 4.34
CA ASN A 118 2.47 14.44 4.07
C ASN A 118 2.16 15.19 5.37
N PHE A 119 3.10 16.01 5.83
CA PHE A 119 2.90 16.90 6.97
C PHE A 119 2.79 18.34 6.47
N ARG A 120 1.79 19.11 6.91
CA ARG A 120 1.57 20.51 6.51
C ARG A 120 1.44 21.41 7.72
N CYS A 121 2.23 22.47 7.74
CA CYS A 121 2.15 23.58 8.68
C CYS A 121 1.36 24.73 8.05
N VAL A 122 0.11 24.93 8.47
CA VAL A 122 -0.79 25.99 7.98
C VAL A 122 -0.91 27.07 9.07
N THR A 123 0.17 27.82 9.24
CA THR A 123 0.31 28.79 10.34
C THR A 123 -0.68 29.94 10.29
N GLU A 124 -1.17 30.31 9.12
CA GLU A 124 -2.20 31.36 8.95
C GLU A 124 -3.53 30.96 9.60
N LYS A 125 -3.76 29.64 9.71
CA LYS A 125 -4.93 29.04 10.36
C LYS A 125 -4.61 28.47 11.73
N LYS A 126 -3.37 28.65 12.22
CA LYS A 126 -2.89 28.08 13.49
C LYS A 126 -3.12 26.57 13.57
N MET A 127 -2.92 25.85 12.47
CA MET A 127 -3.10 24.40 12.42
C MET A 127 -1.93 23.68 11.74
N ALA A 128 -1.70 22.44 12.14
CA ALA A 128 -0.88 21.48 11.41
C ALA A 128 -1.69 20.23 11.08
N LEU A 129 -1.37 19.60 9.96
CA LEU A 129 -2.01 18.40 9.48
C LEU A 129 -0.96 17.36 9.14
N VAL A 130 -1.24 16.10 9.46
CA VAL A 130 -0.46 14.96 9.04
C VAL A 130 -1.38 13.98 8.34
N PHE A 131 -0.93 13.46 7.21
CA PHE A 131 -1.57 12.40 6.46
C PHE A 131 -0.55 11.29 6.22
N VAL A 132 -0.93 10.05 6.46
CA VAL A 132 -0.14 8.87 6.11
C VAL A 132 -0.99 7.98 5.23
N ALA A 133 -0.44 7.54 4.09
CA ALA A 133 -1.10 6.63 3.18
C ALA A 133 -0.23 5.40 2.95
N GLY A 134 -0.85 4.22 2.84
CA GLY A 134 -0.16 2.96 2.61
C GLY A 134 -1.13 1.79 2.45
N PRO A 135 -0.63 0.55 2.39
CA PRO A 135 -1.45 -0.64 2.15
C PRO A 135 -2.31 -1.06 3.35
N ASP A 136 -1.89 -0.79 4.59
CA ASP A 136 -2.61 -1.15 5.82
C ASP A 136 -3.10 0.13 6.54
N SER A 137 -4.40 0.16 6.86
CA SER A 137 -5.02 1.33 7.51
C SER A 137 -4.63 1.46 8.97
N ASP A 138 -4.46 0.34 9.67
CA ASP A 138 -4.20 0.32 11.11
C ASP A 138 -2.77 0.80 11.36
N LEU A 139 -1.82 0.38 10.51
CA LEU A 139 -0.46 0.88 10.55
C LEU A 139 -0.35 2.36 10.10
N ALA A 140 -1.18 2.81 9.15
CA ALA A 140 -1.26 4.23 8.81
C ALA A 140 -1.76 5.08 10.00
N ASP A 141 -2.75 4.58 10.76
CA ASP A 141 -3.23 5.20 12.00
C ASP A 141 -2.13 5.24 13.07
N GLU A 142 -1.36 4.15 13.23
CA GLU A 142 -0.23 4.10 14.15
C GLU A 142 0.84 5.15 13.82
N TYR A 143 1.24 5.26 12.54
CA TYR A 143 2.19 6.29 12.11
C TYR A 143 1.68 7.71 12.34
N VAL A 144 0.39 7.97 12.07
CA VAL A 144 -0.21 9.28 12.38
C VAL A 144 -0.16 9.57 13.87
N GLY A 145 -0.44 8.57 14.72
CA GLY A 145 -0.34 8.67 16.17
C GLY A 145 1.08 8.99 16.63
N GLU A 146 2.05 8.21 16.17
CA GLU A 146 3.48 8.38 16.50
C GLU A 146 3.99 9.77 16.11
N ILE A 147 3.73 10.19 14.87
CA ILE A 147 4.16 11.51 14.37
C ILE A 147 3.47 12.63 15.17
N SER A 148 2.19 12.48 15.52
CA SER A 148 1.45 13.46 16.31
C SER A 148 2.01 13.59 17.73
N LEU A 149 2.34 12.48 18.38
CA LEU A 149 2.94 12.45 19.72
C LEU A 149 4.37 13.02 19.69
N GLY A 150 5.18 12.58 18.73
CA GLY A 150 6.53 13.09 18.52
C GLY A 150 6.55 14.59 18.23
N TYR A 151 5.59 15.10 17.46
CA TYR A 151 5.44 16.54 17.24
C TYR A 151 5.11 17.30 18.54
N ALA A 152 4.21 16.73 19.36
CA ALA A 152 3.83 17.29 20.65
C ALA A 152 4.95 17.19 21.72
N GLY A 153 6.04 16.45 21.43
CA GLY A 153 7.13 16.19 22.36
C GLY A 153 6.74 15.25 23.50
N LYS A 154 5.86 14.28 23.22
CA LYS A 154 5.35 13.29 24.16
C LYS A 154 5.87 11.90 23.85
#